data_AF-W1DFD8-F1
#
_entry.id   AF-W1DFD8-F1
#
_cell.length_a   1.000
_cell.length_b   1.000
_cell.length_c   1.000
_cell.angle_alpha   90.00
_cell.angle_beta   90.00
_cell.angle_gamma   90.00
#
_symmetry.space_group_name_H-M   'P 1'
#
loop_
_entity.id
_entity.type
_entity.pdbx_description
1 polymer ?
#
loop_
_entity_poly.entity_id
_entity_poly.type
_entity_poly.pdbx_seq_one_letter_code
_entity_poly.pdbx_strand_id
1 'polypeptide(L)'
;MRTFFFLKGESDGLMHINGQAPETQKMTFLKQKDDFDNVMMQWMLPDAKTGRWLGLDYVKRNNKAILNVEVIRKNMDEPREFWTYDCRKVK
;
A
#
# COMPACT_ATOMS: atom_id res chain seq x y z
N MET A 1 19.03 -0.79 6.07
CA MET A 1 18.54 0.42 5.37
C MET A 1 17.03 0.45 5.56
N ARG A 2 16.45 1.46 6.21
CA ARG A 2 14.98 1.50 6.43
C ARG A 2 14.30 1.84 5.11
N THR A 3 13.53 0.91 4.57
CA THR A 3 12.69 1.14 3.38
C THR A 3 11.51 2.01 3.80
N PHE A 4 11.41 3.22 3.27
CA PHE A 4 10.23 4.07 3.43
C PHE A 4 9.39 3.99 2.15
N PHE A 5 8.07 4.12 2.29
CA PHE A 5 7.14 4.23 1.17
C PHE A 5 6.58 5.65 1.11
N PHE A 6 6.67 6.28 -0.05
CA PHE A 6 6.02 7.55 -0.34
C PHE A 6 4.79 7.28 -1.19
N LEU A 7 3.62 7.67 -0.67
CA LEU A 7 2.33 7.49 -1.34
C LEU A 7 1.85 8.87 -1.80
N LYS A 8 1.61 9.03 -3.11
CA LYS A 8 1.10 10.27 -3.69
C LYS A 8 0.04 9.97 -4.75
N GLY A 9 -1.15 10.52 -4.59
CA GLY A 9 -2.15 10.52 -5.66
C GLY A 9 -1.69 11.40 -6.81
N GLU A 10 -1.78 10.90 -8.03
CA GLU A 10 -1.41 11.64 -9.24
C GLU A 10 -2.62 11.93 -10.13
N SER A 11 -2.40 12.71 -11.20
CA SER A 11 -3.45 13.17 -12.12
C SER A 11 -4.11 12.05 -12.94
N ASP A 12 -3.52 10.86 -12.97
CA ASP A 12 -4.07 9.67 -13.62
C ASP A 12 -5.12 8.95 -12.76
N GLY A 13 -5.36 9.43 -11.53
CA GLY A 13 -6.32 8.84 -10.60
C GLY A 13 -5.78 7.63 -9.83
N LEU A 14 -4.49 7.31 -9.96
CA LEU A 14 -3.82 6.24 -9.23
C LEU A 14 -2.99 6.79 -8.07
N MET A 15 -2.79 5.95 -7.06
CA MET A 15 -1.81 6.21 -6.01
C MET A 15 -0.44 5.76 -6.48
N HIS A 16 0.49 6.68 -6.70
CA HIS A 16 1.87 6.31 -6.98
C HIS A 16 2.59 5.92 -5.69
N ILE A 17 3.20 4.74 -5.69
CA ILE A 17 4.02 4.19 -4.61
C ILE A 17 5.49 4.38 -5.00
N ASN A 18 6.21 5.23 -4.27
CA ASN A 18 7.57 5.65 -4.60
C ASN A 18 7.70 6.19 -6.04
N GLY A 19 6.67 6.87 -6.53
CA GLY A 19 6.61 7.43 -7.88
C GLY A 19 6.14 6.46 -8.97
N GLN A 20 5.96 5.17 -8.66
CA GLN A 20 5.48 4.15 -9.60
C GLN A 20 3.97 3.94 -9.45
N ALA A 21 3.25 3.92 -10.57
CA ALA A 21 1.84 3.53 -10.60
C ALA A 21 1.68 2.03 -10.28
N PRO A 22 0.63 1.63 -9.55
CA PRO A 22 0.36 0.25 -9.25
C PRO A 22 -0.30 -0.44 -10.45
N GLU A 23 -0.12 -1.74 -10.56
CA GLU A 23 -0.76 -2.56 -11.60
C GLU A 23 -2.23 -2.80 -11.29
N THR A 24 -2.58 -2.86 -10.01
CA THR A 24 -3.97 -2.93 -9.55
C THR A 24 -4.20 -1.96 -8.41
N GLN A 25 -5.40 -1.38 -8.38
CA GLN A 25 -5.86 -0.50 -7.33
C GLN A 25 -7.30 -0.83 -6.97
N LYS A 26 -7.57 -1.05 -5.68
CA LYS A 26 -8.93 -1.23 -5.17
C LYS A 26 -9.16 -0.37 -3.94
N MET A 27 -10.25 0.39 -3.93
CA MET A 27 -10.73 1.12 -2.76
C MET A 27 -11.90 0.39 -2.12
N THR A 28 -11.91 0.31 -0.80
CA THR A 28 -13.03 -0.20 0.00
C THR A 28 -13.34 0.78 1.12
N PHE A 29 -14.60 1.20 1.24
CA PHE A 29 -15.08 1.93 2.41
C PHE A 29 -15.33 0.95 3.56
N LEU A 30 -14.72 1.22 4.72
CA LEU A 30 -14.72 0.30 5.87
C LEU A 30 -15.94 0.45 6.78
N LYS A 31 -16.70 1.53 6.63
CA LYS A 31 -17.91 1.80 7.42
C LYS A 31 -19.11 2.07 6.52
N GLN A 32 -19.15 3.24 5.90
CA GLN A 32 -20.23 3.67 5.02
C GLN A 32 -19.67 4.24 3.72
N LYS A 33 -20.49 4.24 2.68
CA LYS A 33 -20.13 4.80 1.37
C LYS A 33 -19.65 6.25 1.53
N ASP A 34 -18.61 6.61 0.79
CA ASP A 34 -18.01 7.96 0.72
C ASP A 34 -17.36 8.46 2.02
N ASP A 35 -17.11 7.57 3.00
CA ASP A 35 -16.33 7.87 4.21
C ASP A 35 -14.81 7.72 3.95
N PHE A 36 -14.20 8.77 3.40
CA PHE A 36 -12.76 8.81 3.09
C PHE A 36 -11.83 8.87 4.33
N ASP A 37 -12.40 8.94 5.53
CA ASP A 37 -11.66 8.81 6.79
C ASP A 37 -11.60 7.36 7.30
N ASN A 38 -12.38 6.46 6.69
CA ASN A 38 -12.42 5.04 6.99
C ASN A 38 -12.35 4.23 5.69
N VAL A 39 -11.16 4.17 5.09
CA VAL A 39 -10.91 3.48 3.81
C VAL A 39 -9.79 2.46 3.93
N MET A 40 -9.89 1.43 3.11
CA MET A 40 -8.78 0.55 2.75
C MET A 40 -8.47 0.72 1.27
N MET A 41 -7.21 0.97 0.96
CA MET A 41 -6.67 0.94 -0.39
C MET A 41 -5.77 -0.26 -0.52
N GLN A 42 -5.96 -1.04 -1.58
CA GLN A 42 -5.15 -2.20 -1.89
C GLN A 42 -4.45 -1.98 -3.22
N TRP A 43 -3.14 -2.21 -3.23
CA TRP A 43 -2.31 -2.06 -4.40
C TRP A 43 -1.43 -3.29 -4.61
N MET A 44 -1.09 -3.54 -5.87
CA MET A 44 -0.09 -4.53 -6.24
C MET A 44 0.85 -3.94 -7.29
N LEU A 45 2.16 -4.07 -7.08
CA LEU A 45 3.17 -3.60 -8.03
C LEU A 45 4.47 -4.40 -7.93
N PRO A 46 5.25 -4.52 -9.01
CA PRO A 46 6.61 -5.04 -8.93
C PRO A 46 7.52 -4.03 -8.21
N ASP A 47 8.43 -4.53 -7.38
CA ASP A 47 9.47 -3.75 -6.70
C ASP A 47 10.86 -4.20 -7.17
N ALA A 48 11.59 -3.26 -7.76
CA ALA A 48 12.94 -3.50 -8.27
C ALA A 48 13.95 -3.79 -7.16
N LYS A 49 13.73 -3.30 -5.93
CA LYS A 49 14.69 -3.48 -4.82
C LYS A 49 14.69 -4.91 -4.30
N THR A 50 13.51 -5.51 -4.15
CA THR A 50 13.35 -6.90 -3.75
C THR A 50 13.38 -7.87 -4.92
N GLY A 51 13.12 -7.40 -6.16
CA GLY A 51 12.91 -8.27 -7.31
C GLY A 51 11.65 -9.12 -7.16
N ARG A 52 10.66 -8.63 -6.39
CA ARG A 52 9.40 -9.30 -6.07
C ARG A 52 8.21 -8.41 -6.38
N TRP A 53 7.04 -8.99 -6.41
CA TRP A 53 5.80 -8.22 -6.29
C TRP A 53 5.58 -7.85 -4.83
N LEU A 54 5.01 -6.67 -4.61
CA LEU A 54 4.52 -6.24 -3.31
C LEU A 54 3.00 -6.18 -3.35
N GLY A 55 2.35 -6.76 -2.34
CA GLY A 55 0.96 -6.48 -2.00
C GLY A 55 0.92 -5.43 -0.90
N LEU A 56 0.20 -4.33 -1.10
CA LEU A 56 0.14 -3.23 -0.15
C LEU A 56 -1.29 -2.95 0.27
N ASP A 57 -1.53 -2.96 1.57
CA ASP A 57 -2.80 -2.63 2.19
C ASP A 57 -2.63 -1.36 3.03
N TYR A 58 -3.08 -0.23 2.49
CA TYR A 58 -3.19 1.01 3.25
C TYR A 58 -4.56 1.06 3.93
N VAL A 59 -4.55 1.21 5.25
CA VAL A 59 -5.77 1.29 6.05
C VAL A 59 -5.77 2.62 6.79
N LYS A 60 -6.74 3.48 6.46
CA LYS A 60 -7.04 4.70 7.20
C LYS A 60 -8.30 4.47 8.02
N ARG A 61 -8.20 4.61 9.34
CA ARG A 61 -9.34 4.48 10.26
C ARG A 61 -9.11 5.37 11.47
N ASN A 62 -10.15 6.11 11.88
CA ASN A 62 -10.10 6.98 13.06
C ASN A 62 -8.87 7.92 13.07
N ASN A 63 -8.58 8.56 11.93
CA ASN A 63 -7.44 9.46 11.73
C ASN A 63 -6.04 8.85 11.92
N LYS A 64 -5.93 7.53 12.02
CA LYS A 64 -4.66 6.81 11.93
C LYS A 64 -4.59 6.09 10.61
N ALA A 65 -3.39 6.04 10.05
CA ALA A 65 -3.13 5.35 8.81
C ALA A 65 -1.93 4.41 8.99
N ILE A 66 -2.10 3.16 8.56
CA ILE A 66 -1.06 2.15 8.51
C ILE A 66 -0.92 1.65 7.09
N LEU A 67 0.30 1.25 6.72
CA LEU A 67 0.59 0.55 5.49
C LEU A 67 1.16 -0.81 5.85
N ASN A 68 0.44 -1.87 5.49
CA ASN A 68 0.95 -3.23 5.54
C ASN A 68 1.45 -3.62 4.15
N VAL A 69 2.61 -4.26 4.10
CA VAL A 69 3.25 -4.71 2.87
C VAL A 69 3.54 -6.19 3.01
N GLU A 70 3.10 -7.00 2.05
CA GLU A 70 3.54 -8.38 1.87
C GLU A 70 4.52 -8.42 0.68
N VAL A 71 5.69 -9.02 0.91
CA VAL A 71 6.58 -9.41 -0.19
C VAL A 71 6.04 -10.73 -0.76
N ILE A 72 5.50 -10.67 -1.98
CA ILE A 72 4.81 -11.81 -2.56
C ILE A 72 5.81 -12.95 -2.83
N ARG A 73 5.45 -14.11 -2.31
CA ARG A 73 6.25 -15.33 -2.40
C ARG A 73 6.25 -15.89 -3.82
N LYS A 74 7.37 -16.50 -4.22
CA LYS A 74 7.49 -17.19 -5.51
C LYS A 74 6.83 -18.57 -5.50
N ASN A 75 6.69 -19.16 -4.32
CA ASN A 75 6.07 -20.47 -4.11
C ASN A 75 5.47 -20.57 -2.70
N MET A 76 4.80 -21.68 -2.40
CA MET A 76 4.09 -21.87 -1.14
C MET A 76 4.99 -22.22 0.05
N ASP A 77 6.21 -22.71 -0.20
CA ASP A 77 7.16 -23.13 0.83
C ASP A 77 8.01 -21.98 1.38
N GLU A 78 8.09 -20.89 0.61
CA GLU A 78 8.81 -19.69 1.05
C GLU A 78 8.15 -19.08 2.31
N PRO A 79 8.94 -18.58 3.27
CA PRO A 79 8.41 -17.83 4.41
C PRO A 79 7.64 -16.58 3.93
N ARG A 80 6.57 -16.23 4.64
CA ARG A 80 5.89 -14.95 4.40
C ARG A 80 6.68 -13.82 5.04
N GLU A 81 6.85 -12.74 4.30
CA GLU A 81 7.51 -11.53 4.78
C GLU A 81 6.51 -10.37 4.78
N PHE A 82 6.29 -9.80 5.95
CA PHE A 82 5.38 -8.70 6.18
C PHE A 82 6.10 -7.51 6.80
N TRP A 83 5.79 -6.32 6.29
CA TRP A 83 6.29 -5.07 6.85
C TRP A 83 5.12 -4.14 7.17
N THR A 84 5.11 -3.56 8.35
CA THR A 84 4.08 -2.61 8.78
C THR A 84 4.71 -1.26 9.04
N TYR A 85 4.09 -0.21 8.51
CA TYR A 85 4.56 1.16 8.62
C TYR A 85 3.44 2.06 9.13
N ASP A 86 3.77 2.94 10.07
CA ASP A 86 2.92 4.07 10.41
C ASP A 86 2.99 5.12 9.30
N CYS A 87 1.85 5.49 8.74
CA CYS A 87 1.77 6.53 7.73
C CYS A 87 1.68 7.90 8.38
N ARG A 88 2.52 8.83 7.91
CA ARG A 88 2.46 10.25 8.27
C ARG A 88 2.29 11.09 7.02
N LYS A 89 1.46 12.13 7.09
CA LYS A 89 1.39 13.13 6.04
C LYS A 89 2.71 13.89 5.99
N VAL A 90 3.35 13.90 4.83
CA VAL A 90 4.55 14.72 4.57
C VAL A 90 4.07 16.12 4.15
N LYS A 91 4.75 17.17 4.64
CA LYS A 91 4.46 18.56 4.32
C LYS A 91 5.05 18.93 2.96
#